data_AF-A0A7S4WFC1-F1
#
_entry.id   AF-A0A7S4WFC1-F1
#
_cell.length_a   1.000
_cell.length_b   1.000
_cell.length_c   1.000
_cell.angle_alpha   90.00
_cell.angle_beta   90.00
_cell.angle_gamma   90.00
#
_symmetry.space_group_name_H-M   'P 1'
#
loop_
_entity.id
_entity.type
_entity.pdbx_description
1 polymer ?
#
loop_
_entity_poly.entity_id
_entity_poly.type
_entity_poly.pdbx_seq_one_letter_code
_entity_poly.pdbx_strand_id
1 'polypeptide(L)'
;SAAPVPEELRSTVSMLEVVRDDYRDLAAKTKALEAAAERQYYEETSALQVADAAAAMDRDLKQAQRGVYLSQLTQARDNVNTSTLDLRDAEAAYEKLKPPCLDVETYEEKKMRRDTEIQALKEAYNMLIQYEQQLGGATAFLEGETVQDRLTSPALVQAADSGGNASSEADTVRALLQEIRVEVAADIAADTQVYNDMEQWCITTIPQMQAALDQSLDRDRELVRAIETSAQSKVQLETQIAQLQAELAKERTSLQQHTELRERELRQFYEAEKELLLSTQKLSQAIGILQSHYDRTKTPALNATAEQERLEAARRDIYAGTPSENNTNGTSQDSSALIRVAVDVQQALRSLPARE
;
A
#
# COMPACT_ATOMS: atom_id res chain seq x y z
N SER A 1 24.15 -101.65 -0.40
CA SER A 1 22.68 -101.70 -0.54
C SER A 1 22.12 -100.54 0.26
N ALA A 2 21.79 -99.43 -0.41
CA ALA A 2 21.09 -98.33 0.25
C ALA A 2 19.62 -98.73 0.38
N ALA A 3 19.10 -98.75 1.60
CA ALA A 3 17.67 -98.96 1.82
C ALA A 3 16.88 -97.89 1.05
N PRO A 4 15.72 -98.23 0.44
CA PRO A 4 14.87 -97.24 -0.21
C PRO A 4 14.48 -96.16 0.80
N VAL A 5 14.64 -94.89 0.41
CA VAL A 5 14.21 -93.74 1.20
C VAL A 5 12.71 -93.90 1.52
N PRO A 6 12.27 -93.82 2.78
CA PRO A 6 10.86 -93.94 3.13
C PRO A 6 10.03 -92.88 2.38
N GLU A 7 8.94 -93.31 1.74
CA GLU A 7 8.05 -92.46 0.92
C GLU A 7 7.52 -91.25 1.70
N GLU A 8 7.23 -91.44 2.99
CA GLU A 8 6.77 -90.41 3.93
C GLU A 8 7.77 -89.24 4.08
N LEU A 9 9.08 -89.48 3.95
CA LEU A 9 10.12 -88.45 4.11
C LEU A 9 10.34 -87.60 2.85
N ARG A 10 10.13 -88.17 1.66
CA ARG A 10 10.09 -87.38 0.41
C ARG A 10 8.90 -86.43 0.41
N SER A 11 7.77 -86.89 0.93
CA SER A 11 6.57 -86.05 1.12
C SER A 11 6.85 -84.88 2.07
N THR A 12 7.54 -85.11 3.19
CA THR A 12 7.91 -84.04 4.13
C THR A 12 8.87 -83.00 3.56
N VAL A 13 9.91 -83.42 2.83
CA VAL A 13 10.85 -82.47 2.19
C VAL A 13 10.13 -81.66 1.11
N SER A 14 9.29 -82.29 0.30
CA SER A 14 8.47 -81.60 -0.71
C SER A 14 7.52 -80.58 -0.07
N MET A 15 6.90 -80.91 1.07
CA MET A 15 6.04 -79.99 1.80
C MET A 15 6.82 -78.79 2.36
N LEU A 16 8.04 -79.00 2.88
CA LEU A 16 8.90 -77.91 3.35
C LEU A 16 9.42 -77.01 2.21
N GLU A 17 9.69 -77.59 1.04
CA GLU A 17 10.05 -76.84 -0.17
C GLU A 17 8.91 -75.94 -0.64
N VAL A 18 7.68 -76.48 -0.69
CA VAL A 18 6.47 -75.69 -0.99
C VAL A 18 6.33 -74.53 -0.01
N VAL A 19 6.41 -74.79 1.30
CA VAL A 19 6.29 -73.73 2.32
C VAL A 19 7.40 -72.68 2.17
N ARG A 20 8.65 -73.09 1.91
CA ARG A 20 9.77 -72.15 1.67
C ARG A 20 9.49 -71.27 0.45
N ASP A 21 9.02 -71.87 -0.63
CA ASP A 21 8.77 -71.14 -1.88
C ASP A 21 7.55 -70.21 -1.71
N ASP A 22 6.54 -70.59 -0.93
CA ASP A 22 5.45 -69.70 -0.51
C ASP A 22 5.97 -68.48 0.28
N TYR A 23 6.91 -68.68 1.22
CA TYR A 23 7.54 -67.56 1.96
C TYR A 23 8.39 -66.66 1.05
N ARG A 24 9.06 -67.21 0.04
CA ARG A 24 9.82 -66.44 -0.95
C ARG A 24 8.89 -65.59 -1.82
N ASP A 25 7.80 -66.19 -2.30
CA ASP A 25 6.78 -65.50 -3.08
C ASP A 25 6.09 -64.42 -2.26
N LEU A 26 5.81 -64.69 -0.98
CA LEU A 26 5.28 -63.70 -0.05
C LEU A 26 6.27 -62.55 0.13
N ALA A 27 7.55 -62.82 0.37
CA ALA A 27 8.57 -61.77 0.49
C ALA A 27 8.69 -60.92 -0.79
N ALA A 28 8.61 -61.53 -1.97
CA ALA A 28 8.62 -60.81 -3.24
C ALA A 28 7.37 -59.93 -3.42
N LYS A 29 6.18 -60.44 -3.06
CA LYS A 29 4.92 -59.67 -3.09
C LYS A 29 4.95 -58.50 -2.12
N THR A 30 5.40 -58.71 -0.88
CA THR A 30 5.49 -57.64 0.13
C THR A 30 6.46 -56.55 -0.31
N LYS A 31 7.59 -56.89 -0.95
CA LYS A 31 8.50 -55.91 -1.55
C LYS A 31 7.86 -55.10 -2.67
N ALA A 32 7.09 -55.76 -3.53
CA ALA A 32 6.39 -55.07 -4.61
C ALA A 32 5.31 -54.10 -4.06
N LEU A 33 4.60 -54.50 -3.00
CA LEU A 33 3.64 -53.65 -2.30
C LEU A 33 4.32 -52.45 -1.64
N GLU A 34 5.46 -52.66 -0.97
CA GLU A 34 6.24 -51.59 -0.36
C GLU A 34 6.74 -50.57 -1.39
N ALA A 35 7.27 -51.05 -2.52
CA ALA A 35 7.69 -50.17 -3.61
C ALA A 35 6.52 -49.40 -4.24
N ALA A 36 5.31 -49.96 -4.24
CA ALA A 36 4.10 -49.27 -4.70
C ALA A 36 3.64 -48.21 -3.68
N ALA A 37 3.63 -48.53 -2.38
CA ALA A 37 3.29 -47.61 -1.31
C ALA A 37 4.28 -46.43 -1.25
N GLU A 38 5.57 -46.69 -1.44
CA GLU A 38 6.60 -45.65 -1.53
C GLU A 38 6.32 -44.66 -2.66
N ARG A 39 5.97 -45.15 -3.85
CA ARG A 39 5.63 -44.29 -5.00
C ARG A 39 4.41 -43.42 -4.73
N GLN A 40 3.36 -44.01 -4.15
CA GLN A 40 2.14 -43.27 -3.78
C GLN A 40 2.45 -42.18 -2.75
N TYR A 41 3.25 -42.49 -1.73
CA TYR A 41 3.69 -41.51 -0.75
C TYR A 41 4.42 -40.32 -1.42
N TYR A 42 5.36 -40.58 -2.33
CA TYR A 42 6.05 -39.49 -3.03
C TYR A 42 5.12 -38.68 -3.93
N GLU A 43 4.19 -39.32 -4.63
CA GLU A 43 3.22 -38.63 -5.48
C GLU A 43 2.31 -37.71 -4.64
N GLU A 44 1.74 -38.22 -3.55
CA GLU A 44 0.86 -37.45 -2.67
C GLU A 44 1.62 -36.32 -1.95
N THR A 45 2.81 -36.60 -1.40
CA THR A 45 3.58 -35.58 -0.66
C THR A 45 4.18 -34.52 -1.57
N SER A 46 4.61 -34.86 -2.78
CA SER A 46 5.08 -33.87 -3.76
C SER A 46 3.94 -32.95 -4.21
N ALA A 47 2.74 -33.47 -4.43
CA ALA A 47 1.57 -32.67 -4.73
C ALA A 47 1.23 -31.68 -3.59
N LEU A 48 1.28 -32.15 -2.33
CA LEU A 48 1.08 -31.30 -1.15
C LEU A 48 2.15 -30.21 -1.02
N GLN A 49 3.43 -30.52 -1.28
CA GLN A 49 4.51 -29.54 -1.22
C GLN A 49 4.38 -28.45 -2.30
N VAL A 50 3.96 -28.83 -3.51
CA VAL A 50 3.70 -27.87 -4.59
C VAL A 50 2.52 -26.96 -4.22
N ALA A 51 1.46 -27.53 -3.64
CA ALA A 51 0.31 -26.76 -3.16
C ALA A 51 0.70 -25.76 -2.05
N ASP A 52 1.46 -26.20 -1.03
CA ASP A 52 1.94 -25.33 0.06
C ASP A 52 2.80 -24.18 -0.49
N ALA A 53 3.72 -24.48 -1.41
CA ALA A 53 4.56 -23.46 -2.02
C ALA A 53 3.75 -22.43 -2.83
N ALA A 54 2.77 -22.89 -3.62
CA ALA A 54 1.90 -22.02 -4.41
C ALA A 54 1.02 -21.14 -3.50
N ALA A 55 0.38 -21.72 -2.49
CA ALA A 55 -0.46 -21.00 -1.53
C ALA A 55 0.36 -20.00 -0.70
N ALA A 56 1.59 -20.35 -0.32
CA ALA A 56 2.50 -19.47 0.41
C ALA A 56 2.88 -18.24 -0.41
N MET A 57 3.19 -18.44 -1.70
CA MET A 57 3.48 -17.35 -2.64
C MET A 57 2.26 -16.46 -2.86
N ASP A 58 1.08 -17.03 -3.08
CA ASP A 58 -0.14 -16.24 -3.28
C ASP A 58 -0.47 -15.38 -2.05
N ARG A 59 -0.29 -15.95 -0.86
CA ARG A 59 -0.43 -15.23 0.41
C ARG A 59 0.57 -14.08 0.51
N ASP A 60 1.83 -14.28 0.13
CA ASP A 60 2.85 -13.23 0.16
C ASP A 60 2.53 -12.09 -0.84
N LEU A 61 2.09 -12.44 -2.05
CA LEU A 61 1.67 -11.46 -3.06
C LEU A 61 0.48 -10.62 -2.57
N LYS A 62 -0.55 -11.28 -2.04
CA LYS A 62 -1.73 -10.60 -1.47
C LYS A 62 -1.36 -9.74 -0.27
N GLN A 63 -0.41 -10.18 0.55
CA GLN A 63 0.09 -9.40 1.67
C GLN A 63 0.84 -8.14 1.21
N ALA A 64 1.62 -8.22 0.14
CA ALA A 64 2.24 -7.04 -0.49
C ALA A 64 1.18 -6.09 -1.06
N GLN A 65 0.19 -6.59 -1.80
CA GLN A 65 -0.92 -5.80 -2.34
C GLN A 65 -1.71 -5.09 -1.23
N ARG A 66 -1.97 -5.78 -0.11
CA ARG A 66 -2.61 -5.18 1.07
C ARG A 66 -1.79 -4.01 1.61
N GLY A 67 -0.46 -4.12 1.61
CA GLY A 67 0.45 -3.03 1.99
C GLY A 67 0.33 -1.81 1.07
N VAL A 68 0.18 -2.03 -0.23
CA VAL A 68 -0.06 -0.95 -1.21
C VAL A 68 -1.37 -0.21 -0.92
N TYR A 69 -2.48 -0.93 -0.75
CA TYR A 69 -3.77 -0.31 -0.42
C TYR A 69 -3.74 0.41 0.93
N LEU A 70 -3.02 -0.12 1.93
CA LEU A 70 -2.83 0.56 3.21
C LEU A 70 -2.08 1.89 3.04
N SER A 71 -1.04 1.93 2.21
CA SER A 71 -0.32 3.17 1.90
C SER A 71 -1.22 4.18 1.18
N GLN A 72 -1.97 3.73 0.17
CA GLN A 72 -2.92 4.57 -0.56
C GLN A 72 -4.00 5.15 0.36
N LEU A 73 -4.53 4.35 1.30
CA LEU A 73 -5.49 4.80 2.29
C LEU A 73 -4.94 5.91 3.17
N THR A 74 -3.72 5.75 3.68
CA THR A 74 -3.06 6.77 4.52
C THR A 74 -2.87 8.05 3.71
N GLN A 75 -2.30 7.95 2.51
CA GLN A 75 -2.07 9.11 1.66
C GLN A 75 -3.36 9.83 1.28
N ALA A 76 -4.39 9.10 0.86
CA ALA A 76 -5.68 9.70 0.50
C ALA A 76 -6.34 10.37 1.71
N ARG A 77 -6.18 9.80 2.91
CA ARG A 77 -6.68 10.40 4.15
C ARG A 77 -5.94 11.68 4.53
N ASP A 78 -4.63 11.72 4.38
CA ASP A 78 -3.85 12.93 4.64
C ASP A 78 -4.18 14.02 3.61
N ASN A 79 -4.34 13.64 2.34
CA ASN A 79 -4.76 14.54 1.28
C ASN A 79 -6.14 15.14 1.54
N VAL A 80 -7.13 14.33 1.93
CA VAL A 80 -8.49 14.84 2.21
C VAL A 80 -8.50 15.74 3.45
N ASN A 81 -7.71 15.42 4.49
CA ASN A 81 -7.58 16.27 5.68
C ASN A 81 -6.96 17.63 5.32
N THR A 82 -5.94 17.64 4.46
CA THR A 82 -5.29 18.90 4.03
C THR A 82 -6.23 19.70 3.15
N SER A 83 -6.83 19.06 2.14
CA SER A 83 -7.74 19.70 1.19
C SER A 83 -9.00 20.28 1.86
N THR A 84 -9.54 19.61 2.88
CA THR A 84 -10.68 20.13 3.66
C THR A 84 -10.34 21.36 4.50
N LEU A 85 -9.10 21.48 4.98
CA LEU A 85 -8.63 22.70 5.65
C LEU A 85 -8.50 23.84 4.63
N ASP A 86 -7.86 23.57 3.49
CA ASP A 86 -7.69 24.55 2.42
C ASP A 86 -9.04 25.05 1.88
N LEU A 87 -10.01 24.14 1.70
CA LEU A 87 -11.37 24.49 1.28
C LEU A 87 -12.06 25.41 2.28
N ARG A 88 -11.97 25.12 3.58
CA ARG A 88 -12.56 25.96 4.63
C ARG A 88 -11.96 27.37 4.61
N ASP A 89 -10.64 27.47 4.45
CA ASP A 89 -9.96 28.76 4.39
C ASP A 89 -10.34 29.52 3.09
N ALA A 90 -10.46 28.82 1.97
CA ALA A 90 -10.90 29.38 0.69
C ALA A 90 -12.36 29.85 0.72
N GLU A 91 -13.27 29.09 1.34
CA GLU A 91 -14.66 29.49 1.60
C GLU A 91 -14.71 30.76 2.46
N ALA A 92 -13.92 30.82 3.53
CA ALA A 92 -13.84 32.00 4.37
C ALA A 92 -13.28 33.23 3.62
N ALA A 93 -12.32 33.03 2.71
CA ALA A 93 -11.81 34.09 1.85
C ALA A 93 -12.86 34.56 0.82
N TYR A 94 -13.60 33.62 0.22
CA TYR A 94 -14.68 33.90 -0.71
C TYR A 94 -15.80 34.72 -0.06
N GLU A 95 -16.23 34.37 1.16
CA GLU A 95 -17.25 35.12 1.89
C GLU A 95 -16.81 36.56 2.22
N LYS A 96 -15.52 36.76 2.52
CA LYS A 96 -14.96 38.11 2.75
C LYS A 96 -14.90 38.96 1.47
N LEU A 97 -14.85 38.34 0.30
CA LEU A 97 -14.83 39.02 -0.99
C LEU A 97 -16.21 39.58 -1.38
N LYS A 98 -17.30 39.01 -0.86
CA LYS A 98 -18.67 39.39 -1.25
C LYS A 98 -19.02 40.83 -0.87
N PRO A 99 -18.85 41.33 0.37
CA PRO A 99 -19.22 42.71 0.71
C PRO A 99 -18.56 43.79 -0.15
N PRO A 100 -17.23 43.80 -0.39
CA PRO A 100 -16.62 44.82 -1.26
C PRO A 100 -17.04 44.70 -2.73
N CYS A 101 -17.58 43.55 -3.15
CA CYS A 101 -18.05 43.31 -4.52
C CYS A 101 -19.57 43.47 -4.71
N LEU A 102 -20.37 43.47 -3.65
CA LEU A 102 -21.85 43.45 -3.73
C LEU A 102 -22.52 44.54 -2.88
N ASP A 103 -21.81 45.10 -1.90
CA ASP A 103 -22.33 46.10 -0.95
C ASP A 103 -21.61 47.44 -1.13
N VAL A 104 -21.45 47.83 -2.39
CA VAL A 104 -20.96 49.14 -2.80
C VAL A 104 -22.18 49.97 -3.18
N GLU A 105 -22.36 51.09 -2.47
CA GLU A 105 -23.24 52.17 -2.87
C GLU A 105 -23.18 52.40 -4.38
N THR A 106 -24.32 52.52 -5.05
CA THR A 106 -24.34 52.50 -6.52
C THR A 106 -23.51 53.65 -7.05
N TYR A 107 -22.91 53.48 -8.24
CA TYR A 107 -22.18 54.56 -8.90
C TYR A 107 -23.00 55.85 -8.92
N GLU A 108 -24.29 55.74 -9.19
CA GLU A 108 -25.23 56.86 -9.21
C GLU A 108 -25.33 57.56 -7.85
N GLU A 109 -25.43 56.82 -6.75
CA GLU A 109 -25.49 57.37 -5.39
C GLU A 109 -24.17 58.04 -4.99
N LYS A 110 -23.04 57.42 -5.31
CA LYS A 110 -21.70 57.93 -5.00
C LYS A 110 -21.36 59.19 -5.81
N LYS A 111 -21.68 59.18 -7.11
CA LYS A 111 -21.55 60.33 -8.01
C LYS A 111 -22.46 61.46 -7.56
N MET A 112 -23.71 61.17 -7.19
CA MET A 112 -24.66 62.17 -6.72
C MET A 112 -24.14 62.88 -5.47
N ARG A 113 -23.60 62.15 -4.49
CA ARG A 113 -23.07 62.77 -3.27
C ARG A 113 -21.89 63.70 -3.55
N ARG A 114 -21.01 63.34 -4.48
CA ARG A 114 -19.90 64.23 -4.90
C ARG A 114 -20.35 65.41 -5.77
N ASP A 115 -21.34 65.21 -6.63
CA ASP A 115 -21.98 66.30 -7.37
C ASP A 115 -22.63 67.30 -6.39
N THR A 116 -23.24 66.81 -5.29
CA THR A 116 -23.75 67.68 -4.23
C THR A 116 -22.65 68.39 -3.44
N GLU A 117 -21.51 67.76 -3.18
CA GLU A 117 -20.34 68.42 -2.57
C GLU A 117 -19.78 69.54 -3.46
N ILE A 118 -19.63 69.29 -4.76
CA ILE A 118 -19.22 70.32 -5.73
C ILE A 118 -20.20 71.47 -5.76
N GLN A 119 -21.50 71.18 -5.71
CA GLN A 119 -22.53 72.21 -5.70
C GLN A 119 -22.47 73.05 -4.42
N ALA A 120 -22.29 72.42 -3.26
CA ALA A 120 -22.09 73.10 -1.99
C ALA A 120 -20.82 73.99 -2.01
N LEU A 121 -19.72 73.50 -2.61
CA LEU A 121 -18.49 74.28 -2.80
C LEU A 121 -18.70 75.49 -3.73
N LYS A 122 -19.47 75.34 -4.81
CA LYS A 122 -19.84 76.45 -5.70
C LYS A 122 -20.68 77.51 -4.98
N GLU A 123 -21.64 77.08 -4.18
CA GLU A 123 -22.50 77.97 -3.40
C GLU A 123 -21.69 78.72 -2.34
N ALA A 124 -20.79 78.03 -1.63
CA ALA A 124 -19.85 78.64 -0.69
C ALA A 124 -18.96 79.69 -1.36
N TYR A 125 -18.39 79.38 -2.53
CA TYR A 125 -17.58 80.31 -3.31
C TYR A 125 -18.38 81.57 -3.72
N ASN A 126 -19.63 81.39 -4.18
CA ASN A 126 -20.49 82.51 -4.59
C ASN A 126 -20.89 83.40 -3.40
N MET A 127 -21.17 82.82 -2.23
CA MET A 127 -21.47 83.59 -1.02
C MET A 127 -20.28 84.46 -0.60
N LEU A 128 -19.05 83.98 -0.77
CA LEU A 128 -17.84 84.78 -0.49
C LEU A 128 -17.68 85.96 -1.45
N ILE A 129 -18.01 85.79 -2.74
CA ILE A 129 -18.03 86.90 -3.71
C ILE A 129 -19.09 87.93 -3.33
N GLN A 130 -20.29 87.49 -2.96
CA GLN A 130 -21.37 88.37 -2.57
C GLN A 130 -21.05 89.15 -1.28
N TYR A 131 -20.43 88.50 -0.30
CA TYR A 131 -19.97 89.14 0.93
C TYR A 131 -18.93 90.22 0.66
N GLU A 132 -17.98 89.97 -0.25
CA GLU A 132 -17.01 90.97 -0.69
C GLU A 132 -17.65 92.13 -1.44
N GLN A 133 -18.67 91.90 -2.28
CA GLN A 133 -19.41 92.97 -2.95
C GLN A 133 -20.22 93.83 -1.96
N GLN A 134 -20.73 93.22 -0.88
CA GLN A 134 -21.44 93.94 0.19
C GLN A 134 -20.49 94.77 1.08
N LEU A 135 -19.26 94.30 1.30
CA LEU A 135 -18.20 95.05 2.00
C LEU A 135 -17.48 96.07 1.08
N GLY A 136 -17.45 95.82 -0.22
CA GLY A 136 -16.88 96.65 -1.28
C GLY A 136 -17.68 97.91 -1.61
N GLY A 137 -18.77 98.17 -0.89
CA GLY A 137 -19.43 99.47 -0.84
C GLY A 137 -18.72 100.52 0.03
N ALA A 138 -17.60 100.18 0.69
CA ALA A 138 -16.92 101.06 1.65
C ALA A 138 -15.47 101.46 1.28
N THR A 139 -15.00 101.24 0.05
CA THR A 139 -13.73 101.83 -0.43
C THR A 139 -13.86 102.47 -1.80
N ALA A 140 -14.91 103.24 -2.01
CA ALA A 140 -14.98 104.25 -3.07
C ALA A 140 -14.39 105.59 -2.57
N PHE A 141 -13.13 105.56 -2.10
CA PHE A 141 -12.29 106.75 -1.96
C PHE A 141 -10.85 106.29 -1.82
N LEU A 142 -10.14 106.20 -2.93
CA LEU A 142 -8.77 106.67 -3.15
C LEU A 142 -8.32 106.10 -4.50
N GLU A 143 -8.29 107.00 -5.47
CA GLU A 143 -7.94 106.75 -6.87
C GLU A 143 -6.50 106.24 -7.00
N GLY A 144 -6.31 105.24 -7.86
CA GLY A 144 -5.10 105.12 -8.67
C GLY A 144 -3.94 104.28 -8.12
N GLU A 145 -4.13 102.97 -7.92
CA GLU A 145 -2.98 102.05 -7.99
C GLU A 145 -3.40 100.68 -8.55
N THR A 146 -2.66 100.18 -9.53
CA THR A 146 -2.97 98.93 -10.22
C THR A 146 -2.46 97.73 -9.42
N VAL A 147 -3.25 96.66 -9.40
CA VAL A 147 -3.04 95.41 -8.64
C VAL A 147 -1.67 94.76 -8.91
N GLN A 148 -1.04 95.06 -10.06
CA GLN A 148 0.24 94.49 -10.46
C GLN A 148 1.44 95.00 -9.64
N ASP A 149 1.39 96.22 -9.08
CA ASP A 149 2.50 96.82 -8.31
C ASP A 149 2.54 96.35 -6.85
N ARG A 150 1.43 95.83 -6.31
CA ARG A 150 1.37 95.28 -4.95
C ARG A 150 1.96 93.88 -4.80
N LEU A 151 2.12 93.16 -5.91
CA LEU A 151 2.58 91.77 -5.92
C LEU A 151 4.12 91.62 -5.81
N THR A 152 4.89 92.71 -5.85
CA THR A 152 6.36 92.65 -6.02
C THR A 152 7.17 93.32 -4.91
N SER A 153 6.57 93.83 -3.82
CA SER A 153 7.33 94.49 -2.74
C SER A 153 7.67 93.53 -1.58
N PRO A 154 8.92 93.50 -1.06
CA PRO A 154 9.41 92.42 -0.17
C PRO A 154 8.95 92.52 1.30
N ALA A 155 7.91 93.28 1.61
CA ALA A 155 7.58 93.68 2.99
C ALA A 155 6.38 92.92 3.59
N LEU A 156 6.34 91.59 3.44
CA LEU A 156 5.25 90.75 3.95
C LEU A 156 5.78 89.63 4.85
N VAL A 157 6.50 90.00 5.93
CA VAL A 157 6.77 89.06 7.05
C VAL A 157 6.50 89.68 8.43
N GLN A 158 6.18 90.97 8.57
CA GLN A 158 5.88 91.54 9.88
C GLN A 158 4.67 92.48 9.86
N ALA A 159 3.49 91.91 10.06
CA ALA A 159 2.39 92.56 10.78
C ALA A 159 1.28 91.52 11.06
N ALA A 160 1.54 90.61 12.00
CA ALA A 160 0.48 90.01 12.79
C ALA A 160 0.13 91.02 13.89
N ASP A 161 -0.76 91.97 13.61
CA ASP A 161 -1.72 92.55 14.57
C ASP A 161 -2.41 93.78 13.97
N SER A 162 -3.72 93.87 14.24
CA SER A 162 -4.63 94.99 13.97
C SER A 162 -5.08 95.23 12.52
N GLY A 163 -6.18 94.56 12.17
CA GLY A 163 -7.35 95.14 11.49
C GLY A 163 -7.10 95.97 10.23
N GLY A 164 -7.11 95.30 9.07
CA GLY A 164 -7.24 95.99 7.79
C GLY A 164 -6.67 95.25 6.58
N ASN A 165 -7.07 94.00 6.32
CA ASN A 165 -6.95 93.43 4.98
C ASN A 165 -7.95 92.29 4.69
N ALA A 166 -9.24 92.52 4.98
CA ALA A 166 -10.30 91.54 4.72
C ALA A 166 -10.33 91.00 3.27
N SER A 167 -9.75 91.72 2.30
CA SER A 167 -9.56 91.24 0.92
C SER A 167 -8.52 90.13 0.80
N SER A 168 -7.36 90.18 1.49
CA SER A 168 -6.30 89.18 1.30
C SER A 168 -6.60 87.82 1.94
N GLU A 169 -7.24 87.80 3.11
CA GLU A 169 -7.69 86.53 3.70
C GLU A 169 -8.85 85.91 2.90
N ALA A 170 -9.79 86.73 2.40
CA ALA A 170 -10.91 86.27 1.56
C ALA A 170 -10.43 85.76 0.19
N ASP A 171 -9.45 86.41 -0.43
CA ASP A 171 -8.77 85.94 -1.65
C ASP A 171 -8.12 84.57 -1.44
N THR A 172 -7.45 84.38 -0.30
CA THR A 172 -6.81 83.10 0.04
C THR A 172 -7.84 81.97 0.19
N VAL A 173 -8.97 82.25 0.87
CA VAL A 173 -10.07 81.28 1.01
C VAL A 173 -10.73 80.96 -0.33
N ARG A 174 -10.89 81.95 -1.23
CA ARG A 174 -11.41 81.72 -2.59
C ARG A 174 -10.48 80.85 -3.43
N ALA A 175 -9.18 81.14 -3.40
CA ALA A 175 -8.18 80.35 -4.09
C ALA A 175 -8.20 78.89 -3.60
N LEU A 176 -8.27 78.69 -2.28
CA LEU A 176 -8.36 77.37 -1.66
C LEU A 176 -9.65 76.62 -2.06
N LEU A 177 -10.82 77.27 -2.03
CA LEU A 177 -12.07 76.63 -2.46
C LEU A 177 -12.09 76.29 -3.95
N GLN A 178 -11.44 77.10 -4.78
CA GLN A 178 -11.34 76.85 -6.22
C GLN A 178 -10.36 75.72 -6.52
N GLU A 179 -9.27 75.61 -5.77
CA GLU A 179 -8.32 74.49 -5.80
C GLU A 179 -8.99 73.19 -5.34
N ILE A 180 -9.65 73.19 -4.18
CA ILE A 180 -10.44 72.05 -3.66
C ILE A 180 -11.48 71.61 -4.70
N ARG A 181 -12.15 72.53 -5.39
CA ARG A 181 -13.13 72.17 -6.43
C ARG A 181 -12.49 71.46 -7.62
N VAL A 182 -11.31 71.91 -8.06
CA VAL A 182 -10.57 71.28 -9.16
C VAL A 182 -10.07 69.90 -8.75
N GLU A 183 -9.57 69.75 -7.53
CA GLU A 183 -9.13 68.49 -6.95
C GLU A 183 -10.29 67.50 -6.81
N VAL A 184 -11.42 67.90 -6.19
CA VAL A 184 -12.63 67.07 -6.07
C VAL A 184 -13.16 66.63 -7.43
N ALA A 185 -13.12 67.51 -8.46
CA ALA A 185 -13.54 67.13 -9.82
C ALA A 185 -12.59 66.10 -10.46
N ALA A 186 -11.28 66.19 -10.23
CA ALA A 186 -10.32 65.19 -10.67
C ALA A 186 -10.49 63.87 -9.92
N ASP A 187 -10.71 63.93 -8.60
CA ASP A 187 -10.96 62.78 -7.73
C ASP A 187 -12.23 62.01 -8.13
N ILE A 188 -13.27 62.67 -8.63
CA ILE A 188 -14.46 61.99 -9.18
C ILE A 188 -14.10 61.13 -10.38
N ALA A 189 -13.28 61.63 -11.30
CA ALA A 189 -12.89 60.88 -12.49
C ALA A 189 -12.01 59.67 -12.13
N ALA A 190 -11.05 59.86 -11.22
CA ALA A 190 -10.21 58.79 -10.70
C ALA A 190 -11.03 57.73 -9.97
N ASP A 191 -11.94 58.12 -9.09
CA ASP A 191 -12.78 57.17 -8.35
C ASP A 191 -13.81 56.46 -9.21
N THR A 192 -14.28 57.10 -10.29
CA THR A 192 -15.12 56.45 -11.31
C THR A 192 -14.36 55.29 -11.96
N GLN A 193 -13.09 55.51 -12.30
CA GLN A 193 -12.27 54.47 -12.90
C GLN A 193 -11.99 53.34 -11.91
N VAL A 194 -11.60 53.66 -10.68
CA VAL A 194 -11.36 52.66 -9.61
C VAL A 194 -12.62 51.83 -9.34
N TYR A 195 -13.81 52.44 -9.34
CA TYR A 195 -15.08 51.74 -9.18
C TYR A 195 -15.33 50.74 -10.32
N ASN A 196 -15.21 51.19 -11.58
CA ASN A 196 -15.42 50.34 -12.75
C ASN A 196 -14.42 49.18 -12.80
N ASP A 197 -13.15 49.45 -12.47
CA ASP A 197 -12.10 48.43 -12.41
C ASP A 197 -12.41 47.39 -11.32
N MET A 198 -12.88 47.84 -10.15
CA MET A 198 -13.30 46.95 -9.07
C MET A 198 -14.52 46.09 -9.45
N GLU A 199 -15.54 46.68 -10.10
CA GLU A 199 -16.71 45.95 -10.57
C GLU A 199 -16.33 44.87 -11.60
N GLN A 200 -15.50 45.22 -12.59
CA GLN A 200 -15.00 44.26 -13.58
C GLN A 200 -14.16 43.15 -12.93
N TRP A 201 -13.33 43.50 -11.95
CA TRP A 201 -12.58 42.52 -11.18
C TRP A 201 -13.52 41.58 -10.39
N CYS A 202 -14.58 42.09 -9.80
CA CYS A 202 -15.57 41.28 -9.08
C CYS A 202 -16.35 40.34 -10.01
N ILE A 203 -16.80 40.82 -11.17
CA ILE A 203 -17.52 40.03 -12.19
C ILE A 203 -16.67 38.84 -12.68
N THR A 204 -15.36 39.00 -12.74
CA THR A 204 -14.44 37.95 -13.21
C THR A 204 -13.95 37.05 -12.08
N THR A 205 -13.58 37.62 -10.94
CA THR A 205 -12.92 36.89 -9.84
C THR A 205 -13.89 36.04 -9.04
N ILE A 206 -15.11 36.51 -8.76
CA ILE A 206 -16.09 35.74 -7.96
C ILE A 206 -16.42 34.41 -8.65
N PRO A 207 -16.78 34.37 -9.96
CA PRO A 207 -17.03 33.10 -10.65
C PRO A 207 -15.81 32.20 -10.74
N GLN A 208 -14.60 32.76 -10.93
CA GLN A 208 -13.36 31.98 -10.96
C GLN A 208 -13.07 31.31 -9.62
N MET A 209 -13.21 32.04 -8.51
CA MET A 209 -13.04 31.50 -7.16
C MET A 209 -14.09 30.43 -6.84
N GLN A 210 -15.34 30.67 -7.23
CA GLN A 210 -16.41 29.69 -7.07
C GLN A 210 -16.12 28.40 -7.86
N ALA A 211 -15.69 28.52 -9.12
CA ALA A 211 -15.30 27.37 -9.93
C ALA A 211 -14.11 26.60 -9.32
N ALA A 212 -13.13 27.30 -8.72
CA ALA A 212 -12.00 26.68 -8.04
C ALA A 212 -12.43 25.94 -6.75
N LEU A 213 -13.41 26.48 -6.02
CA LEU A 213 -14.05 25.82 -4.86
C LEU A 213 -14.77 24.54 -5.31
N ASP A 214 -15.61 24.64 -6.34
CA ASP A 214 -16.36 23.49 -6.87
C ASP A 214 -15.42 22.39 -7.35
N GLN A 215 -14.35 22.75 -8.07
CA GLN A 215 -13.32 21.80 -8.49
C GLN A 215 -12.62 21.12 -7.30
N SER A 216 -12.36 21.87 -6.22
CA SER A 216 -11.72 21.32 -5.02
C SER A 216 -12.66 20.36 -4.27
N LEU A 217 -13.95 20.69 -4.16
CA LEU A 217 -14.98 19.82 -3.60
C LEU A 217 -15.12 18.51 -4.40
N ASP A 218 -15.08 18.59 -5.73
CA ASP A 218 -15.13 17.39 -6.58
C ASP A 218 -13.88 16.51 -6.41
N ARG A 219 -12.72 17.13 -6.22
CA ARG A 219 -11.47 16.41 -5.90
C ARG A 219 -11.60 15.66 -4.57
N ASP A 220 -12.17 16.29 -3.55
CA ASP A 220 -12.41 15.67 -2.24
C ASP A 220 -13.39 14.51 -2.32
N ARG A 221 -14.45 14.64 -3.12
CA ARG A 221 -15.39 13.53 -3.39
C ARG A 221 -14.70 12.35 -4.06
N GLU A 222 -13.77 12.60 -4.99
CA GLU A 222 -12.98 11.54 -5.61
C GLU A 222 -12.05 10.86 -4.60
N LEU A 223 -11.37 11.64 -3.75
CA LEU A 223 -10.52 11.08 -2.68
C LEU A 223 -11.33 10.22 -1.70
N VAL A 224 -12.53 10.65 -1.31
CA VAL A 224 -13.41 9.85 -0.44
C VAL A 224 -13.81 8.53 -1.11
N ARG A 225 -14.18 8.56 -2.40
CA ARG A 225 -14.48 7.33 -3.17
C ARG A 225 -13.26 6.39 -3.26
N ALA A 226 -12.07 6.95 -3.47
CA ALA A 226 -10.82 6.19 -3.49
C ALA A 226 -10.51 5.55 -2.13
N ILE A 227 -10.78 6.25 -1.02
CA ILE A 227 -10.67 5.71 0.34
C ILE A 227 -11.62 4.52 0.51
N GLU A 228 -12.89 4.67 0.16
CA GLU A 228 -13.89 3.61 0.31
C GLU A 228 -13.50 2.35 -0.49
N THR A 229 -13.13 2.53 -1.75
CA THR A 229 -12.73 1.43 -2.65
C THR A 229 -11.45 0.74 -2.17
N SER A 230 -10.46 1.50 -1.72
CA SER A 230 -9.21 0.95 -1.17
C SER A 230 -9.44 0.23 0.14
N ALA A 231 -10.34 0.73 1.00
CA ALA A 231 -10.70 0.10 2.26
C ALA A 231 -11.41 -1.24 2.03
N GLN A 232 -12.37 -1.28 1.10
CA GLN A 232 -13.04 -2.52 0.70
C GLN A 232 -12.05 -3.54 0.15
N SER A 233 -11.14 -3.12 -0.74
CA SER A 233 -10.11 -3.98 -1.32
C SER A 233 -9.16 -4.54 -0.26
N LYS A 234 -8.76 -3.72 0.71
CA LYS A 234 -7.96 -4.16 1.87
C LYS A 234 -8.67 -5.24 2.68
N VAL A 235 -9.96 -5.06 3.00
CA VAL A 235 -10.74 -6.04 3.79
C VAL A 235 -10.89 -7.37 3.03
N GLN A 236 -11.11 -7.30 1.71
CA GLN A 236 -11.15 -8.49 0.86
C GLN A 236 -9.82 -9.25 0.90
N LEU A 237 -8.69 -8.54 0.76
CA LEU A 237 -7.36 -9.13 0.83
C LEU A 237 -7.06 -9.72 2.22
N GLU A 238 -7.50 -9.08 3.30
CA GLU A 238 -7.36 -9.62 4.67
C GLU A 238 -8.09 -10.96 4.83
N THR A 239 -9.30 -11.05 4.28
CA THR A 239 -10.08 -12.30 4.30
C THR A 239 -9.39 -13.40 3.50
N GLN A 240 -8.92 -13.09 2.29
CA GLN A 240 -8.21 -14.05 1.43
C GLN A 240 -6.90 -14.53 2.07
N ILE A 241 -6.14 -13.62 2.69
CA ILE A 241 -4.90 -13.96 3.41
C ILE A 241 -5.20 -14.90 4.58
N ALA A 242 -6.26 -14.63 5.36
CA ALA A 242 -6.64 -15.48 6.48
C ALA A 242 -7.07 -16.88 6.01
N GLN A 243 -7.79 -16.97 4.89
CA GLN A 243 -8.15 -18.24 4.29
C GLN A 243 -6.91 -19.03 3.85
N LEU A 244 -5.99 -18.41 3.12
CA LEU A 244 -4.74 -19.05 2.69
C LEU A 244 -3.88 -19.50 3.88
N GLN A 245 -3.83 -18.73 4.96
CA GLN A 245 -3.14 -19.13 6.19
C GLN A 245 -3.76 -20.39 6.82
N ALA A 246 -5.09 -20.50 6.79
CA ALA A 246 -5.79 -21.70 7.27
C ALA A 246 -5.56 -22.91 6.35
N GLU A 247 -5.52 -22.71 5.04
CA GLU A 247 -5.20 -23.75 4.05
C GLU A 247 -3.77 -24.26 4.22
N LEU A 248 -2.78 -23.37 4.31
CA LEU A 248 -1.38 -23.72 4.58
C LEU A 248 -1.22 -24.51 5.88
N ALA A 249 -1.94 -24.14 6.94
CA ALA A 249 -1.89 -24.88 8.21
C ALA A 249 -2.42 -26.31 8.06
N LYS A 250 -3.51 -26.49 7.28
CA LYS A 250 -4.08 -27.81 7.00
C LYS A 250 -3.15 -28.65 6.13
N GLU A 251 -2.60 -28.09 5.06
CA GLU A 251 -1.68 -28.79 4.15
C GLU A 251 -0.42 -29.26 4.88
N ARG A 252 0.18 -28.41 5.73
CA ARG A 252 1.34 -28.77 6.55
C ARG A 252 1.03 -29.88 7.54
N THR A 253 -0.15 -29.84 8.16
CA THR A 253 -0.60 -30.89 9.06
C THR A 253 -0.79 -32.21 8.30
N SER A 254 -1.41 -32.16 7.12
CA SER A 254 -1.59 -33.34 6.26
C SER A 254 -0.23 -33.92 5.87
N LEU A 255 0.70 -33.08 5.40
CA LEU A 255 2.05 -33.51 5.04
C LEU A 255 2.76 -34.21 6.20
N GLN A 256 2.71 -33.63 7.41
CA GLN A 256 3.27 -34.25 8.60
C GLN A 256 2.62 -35.61 8.90
N GLN A 257 1.28 -35.71 8.81
CA GLN A 257 0.56 -36.97 9.03
C GLN A 257 0.96 -38.05 8.02
N HIS A 258 1.09 -37.71 6.73
CA HIS A 258 1.57 -38.65 5.71
C HIS A 258 3.01 -39.10 6.00
N THR A 259 3.89 -38.19 6.41
CA THR A 259 5.28 -38.54 6.77
C THR A 259 5.35 -39.45 7.99
N GLU A 260 4.61 -39.14 9.06
CA GLU A 260 4.57 -39.98 10.25
C GLU A 260 3.97 -41.37 9.97
N LEU A 261 2.94 -41.44 9.11
CA LEU A 261 2.36 -42.72 8.69
C LEU A 261 3.40 -43.53 7.91
N ARG A 262 4.09 -42.91 6.95
CA ARG A 262 5.13 -43.56 6.14
C ARG A 262 6.27 -44.11 7.00
N GLU A 263 6.73 -43.35 7.99
CA GLU A 263 7.76 -43.80 8.93
C GLU A 263 7.30 -44.99 9.80
N ARG A 264 6.01 -45.08 10.13
CA ARG A 264 5.45 -46.21 10.87
C ARG A 264 5.32 -47.44 9.97
N GLU A 265 4.77 -47.29 8.78
CA GLU A 265 4.60 -48.36 7.80
C GLU A 265 5.94 -48.96 7.37
N LEU A 266 6.94 -48.10 7.11
CA LEU A 266 8.29 -48.54 6.76
C LEU A 266 8.95 -49.37 7.87
N ARG A 267 8.77 -48.97 9.13
CA ARG A 267 9.26 -49.75 10.28
C ARG A 267 8.61 -51.14 10.34
N GLN A 268 7.28 -51.20 10.21
CA GLN A 268 6.54 -52.47 10.20
C GLN A 268 6.97 -53.35 9.03
N PHE A 269 7.20 -52.77 7.85
CA PHE A 269 7.72 -53.48 6.69
C PHE A 269 9.08 -54.12 6.98
N TYR A 270 10.04 -53.38 7.54
CA TYR A 270 11.37 -53.92 7.84
C TYR A 270 11.33 -55.06 8.87
N GLU A 271 10.50 -54.94 9.90
CA GLU A 271 10.29 -56.00 10.88
C GLU A 271 9.70 -57.25 10.22
N ALA A 272 8.63 -57.10 9.43
CA ALA A 272 8.00 -58.20 8.71
C ALA A 272 8.95 -58.85 7.69
N GLU A 273 9.70 -58.05 6.93
CA GLU A 273 10.69 -58.57 5.97
C GLU A 273 11.77 -59.39 6.69
N LYS A 274 12.28 -58.90 7.82
CA LYS A 274 13.26 -59.63 8.63
C LYS A 274 12.72 -60.98 9.07
N GLU A 275 11.49 -61.05 9.56
CA GLU A 275 10.86 -62.31 9.99
C GLU A 275 10.64 -63.29 8.82
N LEU A 276 10.22 -62.78 7.66
CA LEU A 276 10.05 -63.58 6.43
C LEU A 276 11.39 -64.18 5.96
N LEU A 277 12.46 -63.38 5.95
CA LEU A 277 13.79 -63.83 5.56
C LEU A 277 14.36 -64.87 6.53
N LEU A 278 14.21 -64.65 7.84
CA LEU A 278 14.63 -65.62 8.85
C LEU A 278 13.84 -66.93 8.73
N SER A 279 12.54 -66.86 8.44
CA SER A 279 11.71 -68.06 8.22
C SER A 279 12.16 -68.83 6.98
N THR A 280 12.42 -68.12 5.88
CA THR A 280 12.96 -68.71 4.64
C THR A 280 14.32 -69.37 4.86
N GLN A 281 15.21 -68.75 5.65
CA GLN A 281 16.52 -69.29 6.00
C GLN A 281 16.39 -70.58 6.84
N LYS A 282 15.55 -70.56 7.88
CA LYS A 282 15.30 -71.74 8.74
C LYS A 282 14.75 -72.92 7.94
N LEU A 283 13.81 -72.67 7.02
CA LEU A 283 13.27 -73.71 6.13
C LEU A 283 14.35 -74.25 5.19
N SER A 284 15.20 -73.38 4.64
CA SER A 284 16.32 -73.79 3.77
C SER A 284 17.33 -74.66 4.52
N GLN A 285 17.68 -74.31 5.76
CA GLN A 285 18.56 -75.10 6.62
C GLN A 285 17.93 -76.46 6.98
N ALA A 286 16.65 -76.49 7.33
CA ALA A 286 15.94 -77.73 7.65
C ALA A 286 15.90 -78.69 6.45
N ILE A 287 15.58 -78.17 5.26
CA ILE A 287 15.62 -78.93 4.01
C ILE A 287 17.03 -79.49 3.76
N GLY A 288 18.08 -78.66 3.91
CA GLY A 288 19.46 -79.10 3.70
C GLY A 288 19.94 -80.16 4.70
N ILE A 289 19.60 -80.04 5.98
CA ILE A 289 19.92 -81.04 7.01
C ILE A 289 19.20 -82.35 6.71
N LEU A 290 17.91 -82.29 6.36
CA LEU A 290 17.14 -83.46 5.98
C LEU A 290 17.77 -84.14 4.75
N GLN A 291 18.02 -83.40 3.67
CA GLN A 291 18.67 -83.93 2.45
C GLN A 291 20.03 -84.59 2.75
N SER A 292 20.90 -83.93 3.54
CA SER A 292 22.23 -84.43 3.89
C SER A 292 22.21 -85.69 4.78
N HIS A 293 21.23 -85.82 5.67
CA HIS A 293 21.06 -87.04 6.47
C HIS A 293 20.74 -88.28 5.62
N TYR A 294 20.18 -88.09 4.41
CA TYR A 294 19.78 -89.18 3.51
C TYR A 294 20.80 -89.40 2.37
N ASP A 295 21.44 -88.35 1.86
CA ASP A 295 22.59 -88.44 0.96
C ASP A 295 23.86 -88.75 1.77
N ARG A 296 24.06 -90.05 2.08
CA ARG A 296 25.13 -90.55 2.95
C ARG A 296 26.56 -90.42 2.38
N THR A 297 26.84 -89.39 1.60
CA THR A 297 28.17 -89.07 1.05
C THR A 297 28.52 -87.59 1.23
N LYS A 298 29.28 -87.33 2.30
CA LYS A 298 30.23 -86.20 2.51
C LYS A 298 29.71 -84.77 2.28
N THR A 299 29.47 -84.01 3.36
CA THR A 299 30.01 -82.64 3.59
C THR A 299 29.63 -82.07 4.98
N PRO A 300 30.36 -81.05 5.50
CA PRO A 300 30.43 -80.73 6.93
C PRO A 300 29.24 -79.89 7.43
N ALA A 301 29.08 -79.88 8.76
CA ALA A 301 28.04 -79.16 9.49
C ALA A 301 27.91 -77.69 9.06
N LEU A 302 26.73 -77.31 8.55
CA LEU A 302 26.35 -75.93 8.29
C LEU A 302 26.39 -75.13 9.60
N ASN A 303 27.24 -74.11 9.67
CA ASN A 303 27.32 -73.21 10.81
C ASN A 303 26.21 -72.15 10.70
N ALA A 304 25.05 -72.44 11.27
CA ALA A 304 23.84 -71.61 11.19
C ALA A 304 24.09 -70.15 11.62
N THR A 305 24.95 -69.92 12.61
CA THR A 305 25.37 -68.58 13.07
C THR A 305 26.12 -67.79 12.00
N ALA A 306 27.06 -68.42 11.29
CA ALA A 306 27.81 -67.76 10.22
C ALA A 306 26.92 -67.45 9.01
N GLU A 307 25.97 -68.33 8.68
CA GLU A 307 25.00 -68.11 7.60
C GLU A 307 24.04 -66.95 7.94
N GLN A 308 23.64 -66.85 9.21
CA GLN A 308 22.78 -65.77 9.71
C GLN A 308 23.50 -64.41 9.69
N GLU A 309 24.75 -64.35 10.15
CA GLU A 309 25.58 -63.13 10.07
C GLU A 309 25.80 -62.69 8.61
N ARG A 310 25.96 -63.64 7.68
CA ARG A 310 26.17 -63.36 6.26
C ARG A 310 24.91 -62.80 5.59
N LEU A 311 23.74 -63.33 5.93
CA LEU A 311 22.45 -62.81 5.46
C LEU A 311 22.11 -61.45 6.08
N GLU A 312 22.47 -61.22 7.34
CA GLU A 312 22.33 -59.91 7.99
C GLU A 312 23.33 -58.87 7.47
N ALA A 313 24.53 -59.28 7.05
CA ALA A 313 25.48 -58.43 6.34
C ALA A 313 24.98 -58.08 4.93
N ALA A 314 24.53 -59.06 4.15
CA ALA A 314 23.94 -58.83 2.83
C ALA A 314 22.69 -57.93 2.91
N ARG A 315 21.86 -58.10 3.97
CA ARG A 315 20.73 -57.20 4.25
C ARG A 315 21.21 -55.77 4.50
N ARG A 316 22.25 -55.57 5.33
CA ARG A 316 22.81 -54.24 5.61
C ARG A 316 23.37 -53.57 4.35
N ASP A 317 24.09 -54.31 3.51
CA ASP A 317 24.68 -53.77 2.27
C ASP A 317 23.61 -53.36 1.24
N ILE A 318 22.48 -54.07 1.21
CA ILE A 318 21.34 -53.74 0.35
C ILE A 318 20.58 -52.49 0.86
N TYR A 319 20.56 -52.24 2.17
CA TYR A 319 19.82 -51.15 2.81
C TYR A 319 20.67 -49.97 3.28
N ALA A 320 21.96 -49.89 2.90
CA ALA A 320 22.88 -48.81 3.26
C ALA A 320 22.46 -47.41 2.75
N GLY A 321 21.36 -47.30 1.99
CA GLY A 321 20.73 -46.05 1.57
C GLY A 321 19.57 -45.58 2.47
N THR A 322 19.34 -46.21 3.62
CA THR A 322 18.31 -45.79 4.58
C THR A 322 18.97 -45.12 5.79
N PRO A 323 18.42 -44.02 6.36
CA PRO A 323 19.13 -43.24 7.36
C PRO A 323 19.27 -44.06 8.65
N SER A 324 20.49 -44.53 8.93
CA SER A 324 20.85 -45.14 10.21
C SER A 324 20.95 -44.04 11.27
N GLU A 325 20.17 -44.18 12.35
CA GLU A 325 20.41 -43.53 13.63
C GLU A 325 21.84 -43.85 14.09
N ASN A 326 22.73 -42.87 13.95
CA ASN A 326 24.02 -42.66 14.63
C ASN A 326 25.05 -42.04 13.67
N ASN A 327 24.86 -40.76 13.33
CA ASN A 327 25.99 -39.92 12.95
C ASN A 327 25.77 -38.46 13.36
N THR A 328 26.29 -38.11 14.52
CA THR A 328 26.54 -36.71 14.91
C THR A 328 27.75 -36.19 14.12
N ASN A 329 27.55 -35.84 12.86
CA ASN A 329 28.22 -34.76 12.13
C ASN A 329 27.82 -34.83 10.65
N GLY A 330 27.22 -33.75 10.17
CA GLY A 330 26.50 -33.71 8.92
C GLY A 330 27.33 -33.82 7.65
N THR A 331 26.66 -34.32 6.61
CA THR A 331 26.65 -33.70 5.29
C THR A 331 25.32 -34.02 4.62
N SER A 332 24.59 -32.95 4.38
CA SER A 332 23.32 -32.84 3.69
C SER A 332 23.49 -33.14 2.19
N GLN A 333 23.04 -34.30 1.70
CA GLN A 333 22.98 -34.50 0.25
C GLN A 333 21.66 -35.08 -0.28
N ASP A 334 20.94 -35.94 0.46
CA ASP A 334 19.66 -36.47 -0.04
C ASP A 334 18.42 -35.72 0.47
N SER A 335 18.41 -35.24 1.72
CA SER A 335 17.40 -34.25 2.14
C SER A 335 17.56 -32.91 1.41
N SER A 336 18.74 -32.68 0.81
CA SER A 336 19.01 -31.49 0.00
C SER A 336 18.38 -31.56 -1.39
N ALA A 337 18.04 -32.72 -1.95
CA ALA A 337 17.42 -32.78 -3.28
C ALA A 337 15.97 -32.28 -3.25
N LEU A 338 15.18 -32.67 -2.25
CA LEU A 338 13.78 -32.25 -2.10
C LEU A 338 13.65 -30.84 -1.53
N ILE A 339 14.53 -30.45 -0.59
CA ILE A 339 14.63 -29.05 -0.14
C ILE A 339 15.11 -28.15 -1.28
N ARG A 340 16.00 -28.62 -2.17
CA ARG A 340 16.40 -27.88 -3.37
C ARG A 340 15.24 -27.69 -4.33
N VAL A 341 14.40 -28.68 -4.60
CA VAL A 341 13.23 -28.46 -5.49
C VAL A 341 12.29 -27.39 -4.93
N ALA A 342 11.99 -27.41 -3.63
CA ALA A 342 11.15 -26.38 -3.00
C ALA A 342 11.83 -24.99 -2.99
N VAL A 343 13.14 -24.94 -2.71
CA VAL A 343 13.93 -23.69 -2.73
C VAL A 343 14.12 -23.17 -4.16
N ASP A 344 14.33 -24.03 -5.13
CA ASP A 344 14.50 -23.72 -6.56
C ASP A 344 13.19 -23.23 -7.16
N VAL A 345 12.04 -23.80 -6.75
CA VAL A 345 10.71 -23.29 -7.09
C VAL A 345 10.49 -21.92 -6.45
N GLN A 346 10.80 -21.75 -5.16
CA GLN A 346 10.67 -20.47 -4.47
C GLN A 346 11.59 -19.38 -5.06
N GLN A 347 12.77 -19.75 -5.53
CA GLN A 347 13.76 -18.87 -6.13
C GLN A 347 13.42 -18.53 -7.59
N ALA A 348 12.88 -19.50 -8.35
CA ALA A 348 12.33 -19.27 -9.69
C ALA A 348 11.12 -18.33 -9.64
N LEU A 349 10.24 -18.48 -8.66
CA LEU A 349 9.06 -17.61 -8.48
C LEU A 349 9.42 -16.18 -8.07
N ARG A 350 10.50 -15.98 -7.30
CA ARG A 350 11.05 -14.63 -6.99
C ARG A 350 11.78 -13.98 -8.17
N SER A 351 12.23 -14.77 -9.15
CA SER A 351 12.92 -14.28 -10.34
C SER A 351 11.97 -13.89 -11.49
N LEU A 352 10.66 -14.12 -11.33
CA LEU A 352 9.66 -13.65 -12.28
C LEU A 352 9.58 -12.12 -12.20
N PRO A 353 9.73 -11.39 -13.33
CA PRO A 353 9.57 -9.94 -13.33
C PRO A 353 8.14 -9.59 -12.91
N ALA A 354 8.01 -8.62 -12.01
CA ALA A 354 6.72 -8.07 -11.64
C ALA A 354 6.00 -7.64 -12.93
N ARG A 355 4.82 -8.23 -13.18
CA ARG A 355 3.96 -7.78 -14.28
C ARG A 355 3.62 -6.31 -14.02
N GLU A 356 4.10 -5.45 -14.89
CA GLU A 356 3.68 -4.05 -15.03
C GLU A 356 2.17 -3.93 -15.26
#